data_AF-X1AK65-F1
#
_entry.id   AF-X1AK65-F1
#
_cell.length_a   1.000
_cell.length_b   1.000
_cell.length_c   1.000
_cell.angle_alpha   90.00
_cell.angle_beta   90.00
_cell.angle_gamma   90.00
#
_symmetry.space_group_name_H-M   'P 1'
#
loop_
_entity.id
_entity.type
_entity.pdbx_description
1 polymer ?
#
loop_
_entity_poly.entity_id
_entity_poly.type
_entity_poly.pdbx_seq_one_letter_code
_entity_poly.pdbx_strand_id
1 'polypeptide(L)'
;MGRIFTHKKEILSLYLEGATNSEIARRTGHDPVNVDRYIDDIQRILLLYEDGNQPSKICFYTGLGRKLVSEYINFIKEHNITHSGVEMLDIKLSKP
;
A
#
# COMPACT_ATOMS: atom_id res chain seq x y z
N MET A 1 15.82 11.42 -7.49
CA MET A 1 14.45 10.97 -7.15
C MET A 1 14.39 9.46 -7.34
N GLY A 2 14.01 8.70 -6.30
CA GLY A 2 14.17 7.23 -6.26
C GLY A 2 13.11 6.48 -7.06
N ARG A 3 13.46 6.05 -8.28
CA ARG A 3 12.62 5.31 -9.25
C ARG A 3 11.84 4.12 -8.67
N ILE A 4 12.39 3.47 -7.64
CA ILE A 4 11.84 2.23 -7.05
C ILE A 4 10.54 2.50 -6.28
N PHE A 5 10.40 3.65 -5.61
CA PHE A 5 9.13 3.94 -4.92
C PHE A 5 8.06 4.47 -5.89
N THR A 6 8.47 5.15 -6.98
CA THR A 6 7.53 5.64 -8.00
C THR A 6 6.74 4.51 -8.66
N HIS A 7 7.40 3.38 -8.96
CA HIS A 7 6.72 2.21 -9.55
C HIS A 7 5.74 1.55 -8.56
N LYS A 8 6.07 1.56 -7.25
CA LYS A 8 5.15 1.10 -6.20
C LYS A 8 3.96 2.03 -6.03
N LYS A 9 4.16 3.35 -6.14
CA LYS A 9 3.06 4.34 -6.12
C LYS A 9 2.03 4.04 -7.21
N GLU A 10 2.46 3.71 -8.42
CA GLU A 10 1.55 3.39 -9.53
C GLU A 10 0.63 2.20 -9.21
N ILE A 11 1.19 1.12 -8.66
CA ILE A 11 0.41 -0.05 -8.20
C ILE A 11 -0.61 0.34 -7.14
N LEU A 12 -0.18 1.12 -6.14
CA LEU A 12 -1.04 1.54 -5.03
C LEU A 12 -2.14 2.51 -5.50
N SER A 13 -1.84 3.39 -6.45
CA SER A 13 -2.83 4.28 -7.05
C SER A 13 -3.90 3.48 -7.80
N LEU A 14 -3.51 2.52 -8.65
CA LEU A 14 -4.47 1.65 -9.34
C LEU A 14 -5.33 0.83 -8.37
N TYR A 15 -4.73 0.36 -7.27
CA TYR A 15 -5.47 -0.30 -6.20
C TYR A 15 -6.54 0.63 -5.62
N LEU A 16 -6.17 1.85 -5.22
CA LEU A 16 -7.11 2.84 -4.66
C LEU A 16 -8.22 3.25 -5.64
N GLU A 17 -7.98 3.14 -6.96
CA GLU A 17 -9.00 3.33 -8.00
C GLU A 17 -9.98 2.16 -8.13
N GLY A 18 -9.74 1.05 -7.43
CA GLY A 18 -10.58 -0.16 -7.47
C GLY A 18 -10.20 -1.13 -8.58
N ALA A 19 -8.96 -1.12 -9.06
CA ALA A 19 -8.47 -2.20 -9.91
C ALA A 19 -8.18 -3.46 -9.06
N THR A 20 -8.50 -4.64 -9.60
CA THR A 20 -8.14 -5.91 -8.95
C THR A 20 -6.65 -6.19 -9.07
N ASN A 21 -6.08 -6.99 -8.17
CA ASN A 21 -4.65 -7.32 -8.18
C ASN A 21 -4.19 -7.91 -9.52
N SER A 22 -5.03 -8.75 -10.13
CA SER A 22 -4.77 -9.32 -11.47
C SER A 22 -4.77 -8.26 -12.56
N GLU A 23 -5.66 -7.28 -12.50
CA GLU A 23 -5.68 -6.18 -13.46
C GLU A 23 -4.48 -5.25 -13.29
N ILE A 24 -4.10 -4.94 -12.05
CA ILE A 24 -2.92 -4.14 -11.74
C ILE A 24 -1.64 -4.84 -12.23
N ALA A 25 -1.52 -6.14 -11.96
CA ALA A 25 -0.41 -6.97 -12.44
C ALA A 25 -0.29 -6.91 -13.97
N ARG A 26 -1.41 -7.08 -14.69
CA ARG A 26 -1.45 -6.99 -16.15
C ARG A 26 -1.07 -5.59 -16.66
N ARG A 27 -1.56 -4.52 -16.04
CA ARG A 27 -1.31 -3.13 -16.47
C ARG A 27 0.14 -2.70 -16.23
N THR A 28 0.70 -3.11 -15.10
CA THR A 28 2.06 -2.69 -14.68
C THR A 28 3.15 -3.68 -15.09
N GLY A 29 2.80 -4.82 -15.69
CA GLY A 29 3.74 -5.87 -16.09
C GLY A 29 4.42 -6.57 -14.90
N HIS A 30 3.80 -6.55 -13.71
CA HIS A 30 4.32 -7.23 -12.54
C HIS A 30 3.72 -8.62 -12.37
N ASP A 31 4.44 -9.45 -11.64
CA ASP A 31 3.89 -10.65 -11.05
C ASP A 31 2.78 -10.29 -10.03
N PRO A 32 1.61 -10.95 -10.05
CA PRO A 32 0.53 -10.71 -9.09
C PRO A 32 0.98 -10.82 -7.63
N VAL A 33 1.90 -11.72 -7.29
CA VAL A 33 2.41 -11.88 -5.92
C VAL A 33 3.14 -10.62 -5.45
N ASN A 34 3.81 -9.91 -6.36
CA ASN A 34 4.45 -8.63 -6.02
C ASN A 34 3.41 -7.52 -5.80
N VAL A 35 2.32 -7.52 -6.56
CA VAL A 35 1.20 -6.58 -6.37
C VAL A 35 0.55 -6.78 -5.01
N ASP A 36 0.17 -8.02 -4.69
CA ASP A 36 -0.39 -8.40 -3.39
C ASP A 36 0.52 -7.97 -2.23
N ARG A 37 1.82 -8.22 -2.35
CA ARG A 37 2.78 -7.79 -1.33
C ARG A 37 2.79 -6.29 -1.09
N TYR A 38 2.70 -5.47 -2.13
CA TYR A 38 2.68 -4.01 -1.95
C TYR A 38 1.39 -3.51 -1.32
N ILE A 39 0.27 -4.18 -1.59
CA ILE A 39 -1.03 -3.91 -0.98
C ILE A 39 -1.01 -4.31 0.50
N ASP A 40 -0.49 -5.49 0.85
CA ASP A 40 -0.31 -5.91 2.25
C ASP A 40 0.60 -4.94 3.02
N ASP A 41 1.72 -4.53 2.40
CA ASP A 41 2.66 -3.57 3.00
C ASP A 41 1.95 -2.25 3.37
N ILE A 42 1.14 -1.67 2.47
CA ILE A 42 0.42 -0.42 2.78
C ILE A 42 -0.65 -0.62 3.85
N GLN A 43 -1.41 -1.74 3.81
CA GLN A 43 -2.46 -2.03 4.79
C GLN A 43 -1.88 -2.16 6.21
N ARG A 44 -0.77 -2.87 6.34
CA ARG A 44 -0.07 -3.04 7.64
C ARG A 44 0.50 -1.73 8.17
N ILE A 45 1.12 -0.93 7.30
CA ILE A 45 1.66 0.38 7.68
C ILE A 45 0.52 1.32 8.09
N LEU A 46 -0.57 1.34 7.33
CA LEU A 46 -1.74 2.17 7.58
C LEU A 46 -2.36 1.88 8.94
N LEU A 47 -2.60 0.60 9.26
CA LEU A 47 -3.14 0.17 10.55
C LEU A 47 -2.25 0.61 11.72
N LEU A 48 -0.94 0.39 11.61
CA LEU A 48 -0.01 0.80 12.67
C LEU A 48 0.13 2.33 12.78
N TYR A 49 0.05 3.03 11.66
CA TYR A 49 0.14 4.49 11.61
C TYR A 49 -1.10 5.15 12.23
N GLU A 50 -2.30 4.65 11.93
CA GLU A 50 -3.56 5.13 12.53
C GLU A 50 -3.67 4.80 14.02
N ASP A 51 -3.07 3.70 14.48
CA ASP A 51 -2.88 3.39 15.90
C ASP A 51 -1.87 4.33 16.61
N GLY A 52 -1.29 5.28 15.89
CA GLY A 52 -0.39 6.31 16.45
C GLY A 52 1.04 5.82 16.69
N ASN A 53 1.44 4.68 16.10
CA ASN A 53 2.80 4.19 16.24
C ASN A 53 3.82 5.10 15.54
N GLN A 54 4.97 5.30 16.18
CA GLN A 54 6.07 6.04 15.58
C GLN A 54 6.71 5.25 14.43
N PRO A 55 7.28 5.91 13.39
CA PRO A 55 7.87 5.25 12.23
C PRO A 55 8.89 4.15 12.57
N SER A 56 9.72 4.35 13.60
CA SER A 56 10.69 3.34 14.06
C SER A 56 10.03 2.05 14.53
N LYS A 57 8.88 2.16 15.21
CA LYS A 57 8.11 1.01 15.70
C LYS A 57 7.38 0.32 14.54
N ILE A 58 6.90 1.08 13.56
CA ILE A 58 6.34 0.54 12.31
C ILE A 58 7.40 -0.26 11.54
N CYS A 59 8.63 0.25 11.44
CA CYS A 59 9.74 -0.50 10.82
C CYS A 59 9.99 -1.83 11.51
N PHE A 60 9.96 -1.84 12.86
CA PHE A 60 10.16 -3.05 13.64
C PHE A 60 9.08 -4.10 13.38
N TYR A 61 7.80 -3.71 13.34
CA TYR A 61 6.70 -4.65 13.11
C TYR A 61 6.56 -5.13 11.66
N THR A 62 6.89 -4.28 10.69
CA THR A 62 6.77 -4.61 9.26
C THR A 62 8.05 -5.26 8.71
N GLY A 63 9.19 -5.11 9.38
CA GLY A 63 10.50 -5.51 8.87
C GLY A 63 10.99 -4.66 7.69
N LEU A 64 10.26 -3.58 7.35
CA LEU A 64 10.59 -2.70 6.24
C LEU A 64 11.59 -1.63 6.66
N GLY A 65 12.44 -1.22 5.72
CA GLY A 65 13.42 -0.17 5.96
C GLY A 65 12.77 1.19 6.21
N ARG A 66 13.40 2.01 7.07
CA ARG A 66 12.90 3.34 7.48
C ARG A 66 12.48 4.22 6.30
N LYS A 67 13.31 4.27 5.26
CA LYS A 67 13.00 5.06 4.05
C LYS A 67 11.70 4.62 3.40
N LEU A 68 11.49 3.31 3.26
CA LEU A 68 10.28 2.78 2.64
C LEU A 68 9.04 3.06 3.50
N VAL A 69 9.14 2.86 4.81
CA VAL A 69 8.05 3.20 5.74
C VAL A 69 7.69 4.68 5.66
N SER A 70 8.68 5.58 5.65
CA SER A 70 8.42 7.03 5.49
C SER A 70 7.72 7.36 4.17
N GLU A 71 8.12 6.73 3.08
CA GLU A 71 7.50 6.94 1.77
C GLU A 71 6.03 6.47 1.74
N TYR A 72 5.71 5.32 2.36
CA TYR A 72 4.32 4.87 2.52
C TYR A 72 3.50 5.82 3.40
N ILE A 73 4.03 6.27 4.54
CA ILE A 73 3.34 7.24 5.42
C ILE A 73 3.07 8.55 4.66
N ASN A 74 4.02 9.02 3.86
CA ASN A 74 3.83 10.22 3.04
C ASN A 74 2.72 10.02 2.01
N PHE A 75 2.69 8.86 1.34
CA PHE A 75 1.63 8.51 0.38
C PHE A 75 0.25 8.42 1.06
N ILE A 76 0.16 7.80 2.23
CA ILE A 76 -1.07 7.72 3.04
C ILE A 76 -1.60 9.12 3.37
N LYS A 77 -0.71 10.03 3.80
CA LYS A 77 -1.07 11.43 4.10
C LYS A 77 -1.50 12.19 2.85
N GLU A 78 -0.75 12.05 1.75
CA GLU A 78 -1.00 12.72 0.47
C GLU A 78 -2.38 12.37 -0.10
N HIS A 79 -2.78 11.10 0.02
CA HIS A 79 -4.05 10.58 -0.49
C HIS A 79 -5.16 10.49 0.57
N ASN A 80 -4.93 10.95 1.80
CA ASN A 80 -5.87 10.86 2.93
C ASN A 80 -6.47 9.45 3.09
N ILE A 81 -5.62 8.44 2.96
CA ILE A 81 -6.03 7.04 3.04
C ILE A 81 -6.37 6.71 4.49
N THR A 82 -7.47 5.99 4.70
CA THR A 82 -7.92 5.50 6.01
C THR A 82 -8.11 4.00 5.95
N HIS A 83 -7.87 3.31 7.06
CA HIS A 83 -8.02 1.86 7.15
C HIS A 83 -9.43 1.42 6.75
N SER A 84 -10.46 2.09 7.26
CA SER A 84 -11.85 1.81 6.89
C SER A 84 -12.13 1.98 5.39
N GLY A 85 -11.49 2.97 4.73
CA GLY A 85 -11.62 3.15 3.29
C GLY A 85 -11.01 2.00 2.49
N VAL A 86 -9.85 1.50 2.94
CA VAL A 86 -9.17 0.36 2.31
C VAL A 86 -9.90 -0.96 2.58
N GLU A 87 -10.43 -1.19 3.78
CA GLU A 87 -11.27 -2.36 4.08
C GLU A 87 -12.52 -2.39 3.20
N MET A 88 -13.21 -1.26 3.04
CA MET A 88 -14.38 -1.17 2.17
C MET A 88 -14.05 -1.46 0.70
N LEU A 89 -12.88 -1.03 0.24
CA LEU A 89 -12.38 -1.28 -1.10
C LEU A 89 -12.11 -2.78 -1.31
N ASP A 90 -11.43 -3.42 -0.36
CA ASP A 90 -11.14 -4.86 -0.42
C ASP A 90 -12.42 -5.70 -0.46
N ILE A 91 -13.43 -5.35 0.35
CA ILE A 91 -14.75 -5.98 0.34
C ILE A 91 -15.44 -5.84 -1.03
N LYS A 92 -15.25 -4.72 -1.73
CA LYS A 92 -15.81 -4.52 -3.09
C LYS A 92 -15.07 -5.36 -4.13
N LEU A 93 -13.75 -5.48 -4.01
CA LEU A 93 -12.90 -6.22 -4.96
C LEU A 93 -12.97 -7.74 -4.76
N SER A 94 -13.33 -8.20 -3.56
CA SER A 94 -13.50 -9.62 -3.24
C SER A 94 -14.87 -10.20 -3.63
N LYS A 95 -15.80 -9.40 -4.17
CA LYS A 95 -17.09 -9.91 -4.67
C LYS A 95 -16.94 -10.50 -6.09
N PRO A 96 -17.47 -11.71 -6.34
CA PRO A 96 -17.44 -12.32 -7.67
C PRO A 96 -18.33 -11.58 -8.68
#